data_AF-A0A0J8RHR1-F1
#
_entry.id   AF-A0A0J8RHR1-F1
#
_cell.length_a   1.000
_cell.length_b   1.000
_cell.length_c   1.000
_cell.angle_alpha   90.00
_cell.angle_beta   90.00
_cell.angle_gamma   90.00
#
_symmetry.space_group_name_H-M   'P 1'
#
loop_
_entity.id
_entity.type
_entity.pdbx_description
1 polymer ?
#
loop_
_entity_poly.entity_id
_entity_poly.type
_entity_poly.pdbx_seq_one_letter_code
_entity_poly.pdbx_strand_id
1 'polypeptide(L)'
;MQEAREAILHYTIAQNLSYTVSRADSTRYIIKCRCATCPFRLRITMKKNKDDQQAVVTVSRPHNCPPEVHKGWRWASSVRYLVAKHKESFKEKGGRMLVSELRELELKAGNDVSEKQAWRAKRAIASEVQS
;
A
#
# COMPACT_ATOMS: atom_id res chain seq x y z
N MET A 1 -6.83 1.93 15.44
CA MET A 1 -5.41 2.15 15.03
C MET A 1 -4.92 1.15 13.98
N GLN A 2 -5.18 -0.16 14.11
CA GLN A 2 -4.73 -1.15 13.13
C GLN A 2 -5.25 -0.87 11.72
N GLU A 3 -6.56 -0.67 11.58
CA GLU A 3 -7.21 -0.29 10.32
C GLU A 3 -6.57 0.95 9.67
N ALA A 4 -6.27 1.98 10.46
CA ALA A 4 -5.61 3.18 9.98
C ALA A 4 -4.20 2.92 9.41
N ARG A 5 -3.45 1.97 10.00
CA ARG A 5 -2.14 1.55 9.47
C ARG A 5 -2.29 0.81 8.15
N GLU A 6 -3.30 -0.06 8.05
CA GLU A 6 -3.60 -0.78 6.81
C GLU A 6 -4.02 0.19 5.71
N ALA A 7 -4.92 1.13 6.00
CA ALA A 7 -5.36 2.16 5.06
C ALA A 7 -4.19 3.00 4.52
N ILE A 8 -3.24 3.44 5.37
CA ILE A 8 -2.02 4.11 4.90
C ILE A 8 -1.23 3.21 3.95
N LEU A 9 -1.07 1.94 4.31
CA LEU A 9 -0.26 1.04 3.52
C LEU A 9 -0.90 0.77 2.14
N HIS A 10 -2.22 0.59 2.10
CA HIS A 10 -2.97 0.51 0.83
C HIS A 10 -2.85 1.80 0.01
N TYR A 11 -3.07 2.96 0.63
CA TYR A 11 -2.95 4.26 -0.04
C TYR A 11 -1.55 4.48 -0.64
N THR A 12 -0.51 4.21 0.14
CA THR A 12 0.87 4.42 -0.31
C THR A 12 1.27 3.48 -1.44
N ILE A 13 0.88 2.20 -1.39
CA ILE A 13 1.15 1.24 -2.48
C ILE A 13 0.37 1.61 -3.74
N ALA A 14 -0.90 2.01 -3.62
CA ALA A 14 -1.70 2.44 -4.77
C ALA A 14 -1.10 3.66 -5.49
N GLN A 15 -0.44 4.55 -4.74
CA GLN A 15 0.25 5.73 -5.25
C GLN A 15 1.72 5.48 -5.62
N ASN A 16 2.20 4.22 -5.58
CA ASN A 16 3.61 3.85 -5.79
C ASN A 16 4.59 4.62 -4.89
N LEU A 17 4.17 4.90 -3.66
CA LEU A 17 4.96 5.55 -2.63
C LEU A 17 5.57 4.51 -1.69
N SER A 18 6.63 4.91 -0.99
CA SER A 18 7.27 4.10 0.04
C SER A 18 7.54 4.94 1.28
N TYR A 19 7.27 4.38 2.46
CA TYR A 19 7.46 5.08 3.72
C TYR A 19 8.26 4.27 4.73
N THR A 20 8.73 4.99 5.76
CA THR A 20 9.23 4.42 7.01
C THR A 20 8.38 4.94 8.16
N VAL A 21 8.24 4.14 9.21
CA VAL A 21 7.53 4.56 10.43
C VAL A 21 8.46 5.45 11.23
N SER A 22 8.09 6.72 11.40
CA SER A 22 8.83 7.65 12.26
C SER A 22 8.43 7.51 13.72
N ARG A 23 7.16 7.24 14.00
CA ARG A 23 6.65 7.00 15.36
C ARG A 23 5.34 6.21 15.32
N ALA A 24 5.17 5.27 16.23
CA ALA A 24 3.94 4.50 16.38
C ALA A 24 3.69 4.22 17.86
N ASP A 25 2.51 4.56 18.34
CA ASP A 25 2.02 4.20 19.67
C ASP A 25 0.49 4.00 19.60
N SER A 26 -0.18 3.92 20.75
CA SER A 26 -1.63 3.69 20.83
C SER A 26 -2.45 4.89 20.38
N THR A 27 -1.90 6.10 20.40
CA THR A 27 -2.63 7.35 20.10
C THR A 27 -2.20 7.98 18.78
N ARG A 28 -1.04 7.62 18.22
CA ARG A 28 -0.57 8.17 16.95
C ARG A 28 0.24 7.19 16.11
N TYR A 29 0.21 7.43 14.81
CA TYR A 29 1.02 6.75 13.81
C TYR A 29 1.54 7.76 12.80
N ILE A 30 2.86 7.95 12.76
CA ILE A 30 3.54 8.93 11.92
C ILE A 30 4.45 8.20 10.97
N ILE A 31 4.21 8.39 9.68
CA ILE A 31 5.08 7.92 8.61
C ILE A 31 5.81 9.09 7.96
N LYS A 32 6.99 8.80 7.42
CA LYS A 32 7.77 9.72 6.59
C LYS A 32 8.18 9.00 5.32
N CYS A 33 8.44 9.76 4.25
CA CYS A 33 9.01 9.19 3.04
C CYS A 33 10.27 8.36 3.34
N ARG A 34 10.49 7.27 2.60
CA ARG A 34 11.72 6.48 2.69
C ARG A 34 12.96 7.27 2.22
N CYS A 35 12.79 8.19 1.27
CA CYS A 35 13.83 9.10 0.83
C CYS A 35 14.17 10.11 1.93
N ALA A 36 15.42 10.13 2.39
CA ALA A 36 15.85 10.90 3.55
C ALA A 36 15.70 12.43 3.37
N THR A 37 15.82 12.92 2.13
CA THR A 37 15.72 14.35 1.78
C THR A 37 14.28 14.80 1.53
N CYS A 38 13.32 13.86 1.47
CA CYS A 38 11.94 14.17 1.18
C CYS A 38 11.20 14.67 2.44
N PRO A 39 10.51 15.83 2.38
CA PRO A 39 9.86 16.43 3.53
C PRO A 39 8.51 15.79 3.86
N PHE A 40 8.01 14.88 3.02
CA PHE A 40 6.70 14.26 3.19
C PHE A 40 6.57 13.55 4.53
N ARG A 41 5.51 13.89 5.27
CA ARG A 41 5.07 13.18 6.47
C ARG A 41 3.55 13.13 6.52
N LEU A 42 3.05 11.97 6.88
CA LEU A 42 1.63 11.72 7.16
C LEU A 42 1.52 11.28 8.62
N ARG A 43 0.63 11.95 9.36
CA ARG A 43 0.33 11.67 10.76
C ARG A 43 -1.12 11.23 10.87
N ILE A 44 -1.34 10.15 11.61
CA ILE A 44 -2.65 9.77 12.13
C ILE A 44 -2.62 9.95 13.63
N THR A 45 -3.65 10.59 14.17
CA THR A 45 -3.88 10.72 15.61
C THR A 45 -5.26 10.16 15.94
N MET A 46 -5.37 9.29 16.93
CA MET A 46 -6.65 8.85 17.48
C MET A 46 -7.06 9.84 18.56
N LYS A 47 -8.19 10.52 18.35
CA LYS A 47 -8.83 11.33 19.36
C LYS A 47 -9.91 10.49 20.04
N LYS A 48 -9.90 10.47 21.37
CA LYS A 48 -11.02 9.94 22.14
C LYS A 48 -12.04 11.06 22.30
N ASN A 49 -13.24 10.88 21.75
CA ASN A 49 -14.42 11.64 22.15
C ASN A 49 -15.28 10.76 23.09
N LYS A 50 -16.26 11.38 23.74
CA LYS A 50 -17.09 10.73 24.78
C LYS A 50 -17.70 9.39 24.32
N ASP A 51 -18.07 9.28 23.03
CA ASP A 51 -18.79 8.12 22.49
C ASP A 51 -18.07 7.43 21.31
N ASP A 52 -16.93 7.95 20.84
CA ASP A 52 -16.25 7.39 19.66
C ASP A 52 -14.73 7.68 19.61
N GLN A 53 -13.99 6.81 18.90
CA GLN A 53 -12.59 7.00 18.56
C GLN A 53 -12.43 7.53 17.13
N GLN A 54 -12.20 8.83 17.00
CA GLN A 54 -12.01 9.44 15.69
C GLN A 54 -10.53 9.40 15.28
N ALA A 55 -10.25 8.89 14.07
CA ALA A 55 -8.93 8.99 13.44
C ALA A 55 -8.81 10.31 12.66
N VAL A 56 -7.84 11.15 13.03
CA VAL A 56 -7.52 12.38 12.31
C VAL A 56 -6.25 12.16 11.49
N VAL A 57 -6.36 12.30 10.17
CA VAL A 57 -5.24 12.19 9.24
C VAL A 57 -4.74 13.59 8.86
N THR A 58 -3.43 13.80 8.89
CA THR A 58 -2.80 15.06 8.51
C THR A 58 -1.59 14.78 7.62
N VAL A 59 -1.65 15.29 6.38
CA VAL A 59 -0.49 15.33 5.48
C VAL A 59 0.18 16.68 5.67
N SER A 60 1.42 16.68 6.17
CA SER A 60 2.09 17.93 6.57
C SER A 60 2.81 18.64 5.44
N ARG A 61 3.38 17.89 4.49
CA ARG A 61 4.14 18.40 3.35
C ARG A 61 4.03 17.42 2.17
N PRO A 62 3.97 17.90 0.93
CA PRO A 62 3.96 17.04 -0.25
C PRO A 62 5.32 16.35 -0.47
N HIS A 63 5.34 15.34 -1.34
CA HIS A 63 6.58 14.77 -1.85
C HIS A 63 7.31 15.77 -2.75
N ASN A 64 8.64 15.77 -2.69
CA ASN A 64 9.52 16.46 -3.65
C ASN A 64 10.59 15.52 -4.24
N CYS A 65 10.51 14.23 -3.94
CA CYS A 65 11.46 13.23 -4.40
C CYS A 65 10.96 12.57 -5.68
N PRO A 66 11.87 12.15 -6.57
CA PRO A 66 11.47 11.53 -7.83
C PRO A 66 10.92 10.10 -7.58
N PRO A 67 9.98 9.59 -8.41
CA PRO A 67 9.30 8.31 -8.18
C PRO A 67 10.23 7.09 -8.01
N GLU A 68 11.41 7.14 -8.62
CA GLU A 68 12.40 6.07 -8.64
C GLU A 68 12.87 5.70 -7.22
N VAL A 69 12.87 6.64 -6.29
CA VAL A 69 13.27 6.39 -4.89
C VAL A 69 12.30 5.47 -4.16
N HIS A 70 11.12 5.23 -4.72
CA HIS A 70 10.09 4.37 -4.16
C HIS A 70 10.12 2.93 -4.70
N LYS A 71 10.92 2.67 -5.74
CA LYS A 71 11.06 1.33 -6.36
C LYS A 71 11.58 0.28 -5.38
N GLY A 72 11.18 -0.97 -5.59
CA GLY A 72 11.67 -2.11 -4.81
C GLY A 72 11.31 -2.04 -3.31
N TRP A 73 10.21 -1.37 -2.96
CA TRP A 73 9.75 -1.35 -1.57
C TRP A 73 9.07 -2.67 -1.22
N ARG A 74 9.64 -3.41 -0.25
CA ARG A 74 9.22 -4.77 0.12
C ARG A 74 7.72 -4.94 0.32
N TRP A 75 7.04 -3.94 0.88
CA TRP A 75 5.60 -4.02 1.14
C TRP A 75 4.76 -4.02 -0.14
N ALA A 76 5.20 -3.31 -1.18
CA ALA A 76 4.52 -3.25 -2.47
C ALA A 76 4.47 -4.62 -3.17
N SER A 77 5.48 -5.49 -2.95
CA SER A 77 5.52 -6.84 -3.52
C SER A 77 4.85 -7.93 -2.66
N SER A 78 4.13 -7.57 -1.58
CA SER A 78 3.49 -8.57 -0.72
C SER A 78 2.20 -9.12 -1.35
N VAL A 79 1.94 -10.42 -1.16
CA VAL A 79 0.73 -11.09 -1.69
C VAL A 79 -0.54 -10.35 -1.25
N ARG A 80 -0.67 -9.99 0.03
CA ARG A 80 -1.85 -9.28 0.56
C ARG A 80 -2.14 -7.98 -0.19
N TYR A 81 -1.10 -7.23 -0.53
CA TYR A 81 -1.26 -5.95 -1.23
C TYR A 81 -1.49 -6.13 -2.72
N LEU A 82 -0.82 -7.09 -3.35
CA LEU A 82 -1.09 -7.45 -4.73
C LEU A 82 -2.55 -7.88 -4.91
N VAL A 83 -3.10 -8.63 -3.95
CA VAL A 83 -4.51 -9.01 -3.96
C VAL A 83 -5.40 -7.76 -3.93
N ALA A 84 -5.24 -6.90 -2.94
CA ALA A 84 -6.07 -5.70 -2.80
C ALA A 84 -5.98 -4.75 -4.01
N LYS A 85 -4.79 -4.59 -4.61
CA LYS A 85 -4.56 -3.71 -5.75
C LYS A 85 -5.17 -4.25 -7.06
N HIS A 86 -5.10 -5.57 -7.29
CA HIS A 86 -5.50 -6.18 -8.56
C HIS A 86 -6.87 -6.84 -8.53
N LYS A 87 -7.55 -6.89 -7.38
CA LYS A 87 -8.86 -7.55 -7.23
C LYS A 87 -9.90 -7.02 -8.21
N GLU A 88 -10.00 -5.70 -8.36
CA GLU A 88 -10.97 -5.08 -9.27
C GLU A 88 -10.64 -5.38 -10.73
N SER A 89 -9.40 -5.17 -11.16
CA SER A 89 -8.96 -5.50 -12.51
C SER A 89 -9.08 -7.00 -12.84
N PHE A 90 -8.95 -7.88 -11.85
CA PHE A 90 -9.19 -9.32 -12.03
C PHE A 90 -10.68 -9.62 -12.28
N LYS A 91 -11.59 -8.95 -11.56
CA LYS A 91 -13.05 -9.05 -11.77
C LYS A 91 -13.46 -8.51 -13.14
N GLU A 92 -12.97 -7.34 -13.52
CA GLU A 92 -13.23 -6.71 -14.83
C GLU A 92 -12.82 -7.62 -15.99
N LYS A 93 -11.74 -8.37 -15.83
CA LYS A 93 -11.25 -9.34 -16.83
C LYS A 93 -11.94 -10.71 -16.77
N GLY A 94 -12.97 -10.86 -15.95
CA GLY A 94 -13.68 -12.13 -15.77
C GLY A 94 -12.77 -13.26 -15.26
N GLY A 95 -11.82 -12.92 -14.38
CA GLY A 95 -10.92 -13.89 -13.74
C GLY A 95 -9.78 -14.43 -14.62
N ARG A 96 -9.54 -13.83 -15.78
CA ARG A 96 -8.55 -14.31 -16.77
C ARG A 96 -7.16 -13.66 -16.69
N MET A 97 -6.92 -12.80 -15.70
CA MET A 97 -5.62 -12.12 -15.55
C MET A 97 -4.46 -13.12 -15.51
N LEU A 98 -3.42 -12.88 -16.31
CA LEU A 98 -2.23 -13.74 -16.36
C LEU A 98 -1.23 -13.37 -15.26
N VAL A 99 -0.40 -14.33 -14.86
CA VAL A 99 0.70 -14.08 -13.89
C VAL A 99 1.72 -13.10 -14.50
N SER A 100 2.05 -13.27 -15.78
CA SER A 100 2.93 -12.38 -16.53
C SER A 100 2.38 -10.95 -16.60
N GLU A 101 1.08 -10.82 -16.85
CA GLU A 101 0.40 -9.52 -16.91
C GLU A 101 0.44 -8.78 -15.55
N LEU A 102 0.15 -9.48 -14.45
CA LEU A 102 0.28 -8.90 -13.11
C LEU A 102 1.71 -8.41 -12.86
N ARG A 103 2.71 -9.21 -13.23
CA ARG A 103 4.13 -8.82 -13.11
C ARG A 103 4.47 -7.61 -13.98
N GLU A 104 3.95 -7.54 -15.21
CA GLU A 104 4.21 -6.42 -16.11
C GLU A 104 3.61 -5.12 -15.57
N LEU A 105 2.39 -5.17 -15.03
CA LEU A 105 1.74 -4.03 -14.38
C LEU A 105 2.54 -3.54 -13.16
N GLU A 106 3.02 -4.47 -12.33
CA GLU A 106 3.83 -4.12 -11.17
C GLU A 106 5.22 -3.59 -11.57
N LEU A 107 5.83 -4.16 -12.61
CA LEU A 107 7.11 -3.69 -13.13
C LEU A 107 7.00 -2.26 -13.67
N LYS A 108 5.93 -1.95 -14.41
CA LYS A 108 5.61 -0.58 -14.87
C LYS A 108 5.40 0.38 -13.69
N ALA A 109 4.85 -0.13 -12.59
CA ALA A 109 4.67 0.60 -11.33
C ALA A 109 5.96 0.71 -10.49
N GLY A 110 7.09 0.14 -10.95
CA GLY A 110 8.37 0.18 -10.24
C GLY A 110 8.55 -0.89 -9.16
N ASN A 111 7.66 -1.87 -9.12
CA ASN A 111 7.69 -3.00 -8.20
C ASN A 111 8.13 -4.27 -8.93
N ASP A 112 9.32 -4.76 -8.62
CA ASP A 112 9.73 -6.08 -9.09
C ASP A 112 9.05 -7.15 -8.21
N VAL A 113 8.19 -7.93 -8.85
CA VAL A 113 7.43 -9.01 -8.22
C VAL A 113 7.90 -10.32 -8.82
N SER A 114 8.38 -11.21 -7.95
CA SER A 114 8.80 -12.54 -8.39
C SER A 114 7.60 -13.32 -8.93
N GLU A 115 7.88 -14.24 -9.85
CA GLU A 115 6.85 -15.09 -10.45
C GLU A 115 6.05 -15.87 -9.40
N LYS A 116 6.74 -16.37 -8.36
CA LYS A 116 6.12 -17.07 -7.24
C LYS A 116 5.17 -16.17 -6.45
N GLN A 117 5.52 -14.91 -6.22
CA GLN A 117 4.64 -13.94 -5.53
C GLN A 117 3.43 -13.59 -6.39
N ALA A 118 3.62 -13.35 -7.68
CA ALA A 118 2.55 -13.06 -8.61
C ALA A 118 1.55 -14.22 -8.73
N TRP A 119 2.05 -15.47 -8.81
CA TRP A 119 1.21 -16.66 -8.82
C TRP A 119 0.40 -16.81 -7.53
N ARG A 120 1.03 -16.59 -6.36
CA ARG A 120 0.33 -16.62 -5.06
C ARG A 120 -0.75 -15.54 -4.98
N ALA A 121 -0.46 -14.33 -5.43
CA ALA A 121 -1.41 -13.23 -5.48
C ALA A 121 -2.60 -13.57 -6.38
N LYS A 122 -2.37 -14.03 -7.61
CA LYS A 122 -3.44 -14.47 -8.51
C LYS A 122 -4.35 -15.53 -7.88
N ARG A 123 -3.76 -16.54 -7.23
CA ARG A 123 -4.55 -17.59 -6.54
C ARG A 123 -5.39 -17.03 -5.41
N ALA A 124 -4.83 -16.14 -4.60
CA ALA A 124 -5.55 -15.49 -3.51
C ALA A 124 -6.69 -14.59 -4.02
N ILE A 125 -6.45 -13.82 -5.10
CA ILE A 125 -7.50 -13.02 -5.75
C ILE A 125 -8.64 -13.93 -6.23
N ALA A 126 -8.32 -15.02 -6.92
CA ALA A 126 -9.34 -15.96 -7.42
C ALA A 126 -10.19 -16.52 -6.27
N SER A 127 -9.55 -16.87 -5.14
CA SER A 127 -10.25 -17.34 -3.93
C SER A 127 -11.18 -16.27 -3.35
N GLU A 128 -10.75 -15.01 -3.27
CA GLU A 128 -11.54 -13.91 -2.70
C GLU A 128 -12.66 -13.37 -3.60
N VAL A 129 -12.62 -13.69 -4.89
CA VAL A 129 -13.66 -13.29 -5.86
C VAL A 129 -14.74 -14.36 -5.98
N GLN A 130 -14.40 -15.62 -5.70
CA GLN A 130 -15.33 -16.76 -5.70
C GLN A 130 -16.08 -16.93 -4.38
N SER A 131 -15.55 -16.38 -3.28
CA SER A 131 -16.18 -16.27 -1.97
C SER A 131 -17.17 -15.12 -1.90
#